data_AF-A0A1A5P8Q5-F1
#
_entry.id   AF-A0A1A5P8Q5-F1
#
_cell.length_a   1.000
_cell.length_b   1.000
_cell.length_c   1.000
_cell.angle_alpha   90.00
_cell.angle_beta   90.00
_cell.angle_gamma   90.00
#
_symmetry.space_group_name_H-M   'P 1'
#
loop_
_entity.id
_entity.type
_entity.pdbx_description
1 polymer ?
#
loop_
_entity_poly.entity_id
_entity_poly.type
_entity_poly.pdbx_seq_one_letter_code
_entity_poly.pdbx_strand_id
1 'polypeptide(L)'
;MVNAYGPTEASDDITHQLLTAPPGAGSVPSDARPQRTRVRRRPDRPLDTPGGGALAPRGVQGEICVAGPCVGRGYVGDPERTAAAFHQDPFVGGRLYRTGDIGRWLPDGTLEFLGRKDHQVKIRGHRIELGEVEEAMTADTEVAMAAVTVRDDLGSGPASSRTRCRPPRTRTGRPGPPPSATGWPAGSRCT
;
A
#
# COMPACT_ATOMS: atom_id res chain seq x y z
N MET A 1 26.02 3.04 -5.58
CA MET A 1 24.73 3.33 -4.92
C MET A 1 24.18 2.00 -4.40
N VAL A 2 23.39 2.00 -3.33
CA VAL A 2 22.77 0.77 -2.81
C VAL A 2 21.26 0.94 -2.87
N ASN A 3 20.55 -0.04 -3.44
CA ASN A 3 19.12 -0.20 -3.22
C ASN A 3 18.93 -1.04 -1.95
N ALA A 4 18.04 -0.64 -1.06
CA ALA A 4 17.74 -1.39 0.14
C ALA A 4 16.24 -1.52 0.31
N TYR A 5 15.83 -2.64 0.89
CA TYR A 5 14.44 -2.91 1.19
C TYR A 5 14.33 -3.55 2.56
N GLY A 6 13.43 -3.00 3.36
CA GLY A 6 12.83 -3.70 4.47
C GLY A 6 11.68 -2.91 5.10
N PRO A 7 10.79 -3.62 5.82
CA PRO A 7 9.77 -3.00 6.64
C PRO A 7 10.32 -2.63 8.02
N THR A 8 9.72 -1.62 8.65
CA THR A 8 10.03 -1.20 10.03
C THR A 8 9.95 -2.37 11.02
N GLU A 9 8.99 -3.26 10.82
CA GLU A 9 8.76 -4.46 11.64
C GLU A 9 9.89 -5.50 11.56
N ALA A 10 10.84 -5.33 10.63
CA ALA A 10 11.99 -6.22 10.45
C ALA A 10 13.34 -5.51 10.63
N SER A 11 13.38 -4.46 11.45
CA SER A 11 14.61 -3.73 11.81
C SER A 11 15.27 -3.04 10.62
N ASP A 12 14.51 -2.14 9.98
CA ASP A 12 14.93 -1.26 8.88
C ASP A 12 15.08 -2.01 7.54
N ASP A 13 16.29 -2.44 7.20
CA ASP A 13 16.58 -3.10 5.93
C ASP A 13 16.92 -4.58 6.12
N ILE A 14 16.39 -5.41 5.21
CA ILE A 14 16.59 -6.87 5.23
C ILE A 14 17.21 -7.41 3.94
N THR A 15 17.22 -6.60 2.89
CA THR A 15 17.81 -6.92 1.60
C THR A 15 18.54 -5.70 1.06
N HIS A 16 19.67 -5.91 0.39
CA HIS A 16 20.44 -4.83 -0.23
C HIS A 16 20.83 -5.23 -1.66
N GLN A 17 21.04 -4.27 -2.54
CA GLN A 17 21.63 -4.48 -3.86
C GLN A 17 22.67 -3.42 -4.12
N LEU A 18 23.89 -3.84 -4.46
CA LEU A 18 24.87 -2.90 -4.99
C LEU A 18 24.50 -2.54 -6.43
N LEU A 19 24.25 -1.25 -6.67
CA LEU A 19 24.01 -0.71 -8.00
C LEU A 19 25.32 -0.18 -8.58
N THR A 20 25.79 -0.89 -9.61
CA THR A 20 26.98 -0.55 -10.40
C THR A 20 26.66 0.33 -11.61
N ALA A 21 25.38 0.42 -11.99
CA ALA A 21 24.86 1.29 -13.04
C ALA A 21 23.50 1.88 -12.60
N PRO A 22 23.04 2.99 -13.21
CA PRO A 22 21.71 3.51 -12.98
C PRO A 22 20.67 2.44 -13.33
N PRO A 23 19.66 2.21 -12.47
CA PRO A 23 18.61 1.26 -12.79
C PRO A 23 17.80 1.74 -14.00
N GLY A 24 17.40 0.80 -14.86
CA GLY A 24 16.42 1.07 -15.92
C GLY A 24 15.02 1.34 -15.35
N ALA A 25 14.04 1.55 -16.23
CA ALA A 25 12.64 1.62 -15.82
C ALA A 25 12.16 0.25 -15.34
N GLY A 26 11.88 0.10 -14.04
CA GLY A 26 11.36 -1.14 -13.45
C GLY A 26 11.78 -1.37 -12.01
N SER A 27 11.30 -2.48 -11.42
CA SER A 27 11.73 -2.93 -10.09
C SER A 27 13.18 -3.37 -10.13
N VAL A 28 13.98 -2.87 -9.19
CA VAL A 28 15.37 -3.27 -9.02
C VAL A 28 15.40 -4.49 -8.09
N PRO A 29 15.87 -5.66 -8.55
CA PRO A 29 16.00 -6.82 -7.68
C PRO A 29 16.93 -6.54 -6.51
N SER A 30 16.70 -7.20 -5.39
CA SER A 30 17.55 -7.07 -4.21
C SER A 30 18.18 -8.40 -3.80
N ASP A 31 19.45 -8.37 -3.40
CA ASP A 31 20.10 -9.51 -2.74
C ASP A 31 19.45 -9.71 -1.37
N ALA A 32 18.51 -10.63 -1.34
CA ALA A 32 17.85 -11.06 -0.13
C ALA A 32 18.55 -12.31 0.41
N ARG A 33 18.77 -12.38 1.73
CA ARG A 33 19.29 -13.60 2.34
C ARG A 33 18.18 -14.66 2.36
N PRO A 34 18.29 -15.77 1.58
CA PRO A 34 17.20 -16.76 1.48
C PRO A 34 16.90 -17.45 2.81
N GLN A 35 17.84 -17.40 3.76
CA GLN A 35 17.70 -17.91 5.12
C GLN A 35 16.73 -17.10 5.97
N ARG A 36 16.50 -15.81 5.64
CA ARG A 36 15.65 -14.89 6.40
C ARG A 36 14.44 -14.40 5.63
N THR A 37 14.55 -14.29 4.31
CA THR A 37 13.44 -13.89 3.46
C THR A 37 12.80 -15.12 2.84
N ARG A 38 11.47 -15.14 2.78
CA ARG A 38 10.68 -16.19 2.13
C ARG A 38 9.71 -15.54 1.15
N VAL A 39 9.38 -16.24 0.08
CA VAL A 39 8.26 -15.88 -0.80
C VAL A 39 7.22 -16.99 -0.66
N ARG A 40 6.07 -16.64 -0.11
CA ARG A 40 4.99 -17.55 0.27
C ARG A 40 3.90 -17.56 -0.81
N ARG A 41 3.47 -18.74 -1.24
CA ARG A 41 2.32 -18.87 -2.17
C ARG A 41 1.00 -18.60 -1.45
N ARG A 42 0.00 -18.16 -2.22
CA ARG A 42 -1.39 -17.99 -1.76
C ARG A 42 -1.48 -17.11 -0.49
N PRO A 43 -1.14 -15.82 -0.61
CA PRO A 43 -1.10 -14.90 0.53
C PRO A 43 -2.40 -14.85 1.33
N ASP A 44 -3.54 -15.08 0.69
CA ASP A 44 -4.88 -14.99 1.29
C ASP A 44 -5.23 -16.20 2.18
N ARG A 45 -4.49 -17.30 2.06
CA ARG A 45 -4.69 -18.47 2.93
C ARG A 45 -4.09 -18.19 4.32
N PRO A 46 -4.69 -18.62 5.43
CA PRO A 46 -4.05 -18.55 6.74
C PRO A 46 -2.79 -19.44 6.81
N LEU A 47 -1.76 -18.97 7.53
CA LEU A 47 -0.44 -19.62 7.57
C LEU A 47 -0.48 -20.98 8.29
N ASP A 48 -1.28 -21.06 9.34
CA ASP A 48 -1.49 -22.20 10.24
C ASP A 48 -2.30 -23.36 9.62
N THR A 49 -2.91 -23.14 8.46
CA THR A 49 -3.65 -24.20 7.75
C THR A 49 -2.72 -25.10 6.92
N PRO A 50 -3.11 -26.36 6.64
CA PRO A 50 -2.36 -27.24 5.74
C PRO A 50 -2.12 -26.57 4.38
N GLY A 51 -0.85 -26.50 3.95
CA GLY A 51 -0.46 -25.82 2.71
C GLY A 51 -0.47 -24.27 2.78
N GLY A 52 -0.87 -23.70 3.92
CA GLY A 52 -0.82 -22.27 4.20
C GLY A 52 0.60 -21.73 4.15
N GLY A 53 1.57 -22.44 4.74
CA GLY A 53 2.98 -22.03 4.73
C GLY A 53 3.75 -22.27 3.43
N ALA A 54 3.15 -22.80 2.35
CA ALA A 54 3.91 -23.29 1.19
C ALA A 54 4.75 -22.19 0.48
N LEU A 55 6.03 -22.48 0.22
CA LEU A 55 6.93 -21.57 -0.50
C LEU A 55 6.62 -21.51 -2.00
N ALA A 56 6.88 -20.36 -2.60
CA ALA A 56 6.86 -20.16 -4.04
C ALA A 56 8.18 -20.67 -4.66
N PRO A 57 8.11 -21.54 -5.70
CA PRO A 57 9.20 -21.77 -6.62
C PRO A 57 9.70 -20.47 -7.22
N ARG A 58 10.94 -20.52 -7.69
CA ARG A 58 11.56 -19.42 -8.42
C ARG A 58 10.70 -19.00 -9.62
N GLY A 59 10.64 -17.71 -9.87
CA GLY A 59 9.82 -17.08 -10.91
C GLY A 59 8.35 -16.90 -10.57
N VAL A 60 7.85 -17.54 -9.50
CA VAL A 60 6.43 -17.48 -9.12
C VAL A 60 6.22 -16.41 -8.04
N GLN A 61 5.21 -15.57 -8.28
CA GLN A 61 4.79 -14.52 -7.36
C GLN A 61 4.22 -15.09 -6.05
N GLY A 62 4.54 -14.43 -4.95
CA GLY A 62 4.01 -14.71 -3.62
C GLY A 62 4.25 -13.57 -2.64
N GLU A 63 3.72 -13.69 -1.44
CA GLU A 63 3.94 -12.71 -0.37
C GLU A 63 5.35 -12.86 0.21
N ILE A 64 6.05 -11.74 0.33
CA ILE A 64 7.34 -11.66 0.98
C ILE A 64 7.10 -11.78 2.50
N CYS A 65 7.72 -12.76 3.13
CA CYS A 65 7.74 -12.92 4.57
C CYS A 65 9.17 -12.85 5.08
N VAL A 66 9.35 -12.37 6.31
CA VAL A 66 10.65 -12.15 6.92
C VAL A 66 10.74 -12.92 8.22
N ALA A 67 11.84 -13.64 8.42
CA ALA A 67 12.09 -14.45 9.59
C ALA A 67 13.43 -14.13 10.27
N GLY A 68 13.55 -14.55 11.52
CA GLY A 68 14.78 -14.49 12.29
C GLY A 68 14.87 -13.27 13.22
N PRO A 69 16.05 -12.99 13.81
CA PRO A 69 16.19 -12.04 14.91
C PRO A 69 15.90 -10.58 14.56
N CYS A 70 15.82 -10.23 13.28
CA CYS A 70 15.45 -8.86 12.87
C CYS A 70 13.94 -8.59 12.99
N VAL A 71 13.11 -9.63 13.12
CA VAL A 71 11.66 -9.48 13.29
C VAL A 71 11.36 -8.92 14.68
N GLY A 72 10.64 -7.80 14.70
CA GLY A 72 10.22 -7.08 15.89
C GLY A 72 9.27 -7.88 16.80
N ARG A 73 8.91 -7.29 17.94
CA ARG A 73 8.05 -7.95 18.95
C ARG A 73 6.57 -7.93 18.61
N GLY A 74 6.14 -7.00 17.75
CA GLY A 74 4.74 -6.71 17.49
C GLY A 74 4.44 -5.22 17.56
N TYR A 75 3.16 -4.88 17.50
CA TYR A 75 2.65 -3.54 17.63
C TYR A 75 2.32 -3.24 19.10
N VAL A 76 2.73 -2.07 19.59
CA VAL A 76 2.53 -1.68 20.99
C VAL A 76 1.05 -1.45 21.25
N GLY A 77 0.49 -2.16 22.23
CA GLY A 77 -0.93 -2.02 22.62
C GLY A 77 -1.94 -2.62 21.64
N ASP A 78 -1.48 -3.32 20.59
CA ASP A 78 -2.34 -3.87 19.54
C ASP A 78 -2.05 -5.36 19.31
N PRO A 79 -2.57 -6.24 20.18
CA PRO A 79 -2.35 -7.68 20.09
C PRO A 79 -3.04 -8.30 18.86
N GLU A 80 -4.15 -7.74 18.39
CA GLU A 80 -4.90 -8.26 17.25
C GLU A 80 -4.11 -8.09 15.95
N ARG A 81 -3.62 -6.86 15.68
CA ARG A 81 -2.76 -6.60 14.52
C ARG A 81 -1.43 -7.35 14.63
N THR A 82 -0.93 -7.51 15.86
CA THR A 82 0.27 -8.30 16.12
C THR A 82 0.06 -9.76 15.71
N ALA A 83 -1.03 -10.41 16.16
CA ALA A 83 -1.34 -11.79 15.79
C ALA A 83 -1.63 -11.96 14.29
N ALA A 84 -2.19 -10.93 13.64
CA ALA A 84 -2.46 -10.96 12.20
C ALA A 84 -1.17 -10.93 11.35
N ALA A 85 -0.15 -10.16 11.77
CA ALA A 85 1.08 -9.95 11.00
C ALA A 85 2.29 -10.78 11.45
N PHE A 86 2.38 -11.12 12.75
CA PHE A 86 3.49 -11.84 13.35
C PHE A 86 3.09 -13.27 13.72
N HIS A 87 3.76 -14.24 13.10
CA HIS A 87 3.46 -15.66 13.19
C HIS A 87 4.68 -16.43 13.71
N GLN A 88 4.49 -17.71 14.03
CA GLN A 88 5.61 -18.64 14.20
C GLN A 88 6.14 -19.05 12.82
N ASP A 89 7.47 -19.10 12.66
CA ASP A 89 8.11 -19.57 11.44
C ASP A 89 8.00 -21.11 11.36
N PRO A 90 7.26 -21.67 10.37
CA PRO A 90 7.08 -23.10 10.25
C PRO A 90 8.31 -23.85 9.71
N PHE A 91 9.36 -23.15 9.25
CA PHE A 91 10.53 -23.76 8.62
C PHE A 91 11.73 -23.90 9.56
N VAL A 92 12.08 -22.80 10.24
CA VAL A 92 13.27 -22.76 11.10
C VAL A 92 12.95 -22.42 12.56
N GLY A 93 11.68 -22.23 12.90
CA GLY A 93 11.24 -21.78 14.21
C GLY A 93 11.51 -20.29 14.46
N GLY A 94 10.96 -19.76 15.55
CA GLY A 94 11.03 -18.32 15.87
C GLY A 94 9.92 -17.52 15.19
N ARG A 95 10.13 -16.20 15.03
CA ARG A 95 9.09 -15.29 14.48
C ARG A 95 9.20 -15.14 12.97
N LEU A 96 8.04 -15.08 12.33
CA LEU A 96 7.82 -14.76 10.92
C LEU A 96 6.91 -13.54 10.82
N TYR A 97 7.35 -12.49 10.14
CA TYR A 97 6.56 -11.31 9.82
C TYR A 97 6.05 -11.37 8.39
N ARG A 98 4.75 -11.12 8.20
CA ARG A 98 4.08 -11.02 6.90
C ARG A 98 4.09 -9.56 6.46
N THR A 99 4.83 -9.24 5.40
CA THR A 99 5.06 -7.84 4.99
C THR A 99 3.87 -7.20 4.27
N GLY A 100 3.00 -8.02 3.67
CA GLY A 100 2.01 -7.57 2.69
C GLY A 100 2.60 -7.21 1.32
N ASP A 101 3.92 -7.23 1.18
CA ASP A 101 4.60 -7.04 -0.09
C ASP A 101 4.54 -8.32 -0.92
N ILE A 102 4.45 -8.14 -2.23
CA ILE A 102 4.42 -9.22 -3.19
C ILE A 102 5.71 -9.19 -4.01
N GLY A 103 6.32 -10.36 -4.16
CA GLY A 103 7.55 -10.50 -4.94
C GLY A 103 7.78 -11.92 -5.42
N ARG A 104 8.94 -12.14 -6.02
CA ARG A 104 9.39 -13.47 -6.47
C ARG A 104 10.90 -13.59 -6.45
N TRP A 105 11.39 -14.81 -6.26
CA TRP A 105 12.80 -15.12 -6.47
C TRP A 105 13.09 -15.23 -7.96
N LEU A 106 14.11 -14.51 -8.44
CA LEU A 106 14.63 -14.64 -9.79
C LEU A 106 15.56 -15.86 -9.91
N PRO A 107 15.86 -16.33 -11.13
CA PRO A 107 16.75 -17.48 -11.34
C PRO A 107 18.15 -17.30 -10.74
N ASP A 108 18.66 -16.06 -10.75
CA ASP A 108 19.95 -15.67 -10.18
C ASP A 108 19.97 -15.61 -8.64
N GLY A 109 18.82 -15.79 -7.99
CA GLY A 109 18.69 -15.77 -6.54
C GLY A 109 18.40 -14.40 -5.94
N THR A 110 18.23 -13.36 -6.76
CA THR A 110 17.76 -12.04 -6.30
C THR A 110 16.24 -12.03 -6.08
N LEU A 111 15.77 -11.12 -5.25
CA LEU A 111 14.35 -10.93 -4.96
C LEU A 111 13.81 -9.74 -5.76
N GLU A 112 12.83 -9.99 -6.62
CA GLU A 112 12.12 -8.94 -7.33
C GLU A 112 10.85 -8.55 -6.56
N PHE A 113 10.74 -7.25 -6.25
CA PHE A 113 9.55 -6.65 -5.64
C PHE A 113 8.55 -6.27 -6.74
N LEU A 114 7.30 -6.71 -6.60
CA LEU A 114 6.24 -6.55 -7.60
C LEU A 114 5.09 -5.64 -7.16
N GLY A 115 5.05 -5.23 -5.88
CA GLY A 115 4.00 -4.37 -5.35
C GLY A 115 3.50 -4.85 -3.98
N ARG A 116 2.29 -4.42 -3.63
CA ARG A 116 1.62 -4.77 -2.37
C ARG A 116 0.32 -5.49 -2.62
N LYS A 117 -0.08 -6.34 -1.68
CA LYS A 117 -1.37 -7.05 -1.68
C LYS A 117 -2.51 -6.21 -1.10
N ASP A 118 -2.16 -5.22 -0.28
CA ASP A 118 -3.07 -4.35 0.45
C ASP A 118 -3.07 -2.94 -0.15
N HIS A 119 -3.83 -2.04 0.47
CA HIS A 119 -4.01 -0.66 0.01
C HIS A 119 -2.88 0.28 0.42
N GLN A 120 -1.82 -0.22 1.03
CA GLN A 120 -0.72 0.62 1.48
C GLN A 120 0.12 1.11 0.29
N VAL A 121 0.56 2.37 0.36
CA VAL A 121 1.35 3.01 -0.70
C VAL A 121 2.58 3.69 -0.15
N LYS A 122 3.61 3.82 -1.00
CA LYS A 122 4.80 4.62 -0.72
C LYS A 122 4.80 5.88 -1.60
N ILE A 123 4.60 7.05 -1.01
CA ILE A 123 4.64 8.33 -1.73
C ILE A 123 5.83 9.13 -1.21
N ARG A 124 6.81 9.41 -2.08
CA ARG A 124 8.03 10.18 -1.73
C ARG A 124 8.76 9.64 -0.48
N GLY A 125 8.80 8.32 -0.31
CA GLY A 125 9.44 7.67 0.84
C GLY A 125 8.55 7.53 2.09
N HIS A 126 7.33 8.06 2.08
CA HIS A 126 6.38 7.91 3.18
C HIS A 126 5.47 6.71 2.97
N ARG A 127 5.35 5.86 4.00
CA ARG A 127 4.41 4.75 4.07
C ARG A 127 3.06 5.29 4.51
N ILE A 128 2.06 5.21 3.63
CA ILE A 128 0.71 5.75 3.86
C ILE A 128 -0.29 4.61 3.80
N GLU A 129 -1.11 4.49 4.84
CA GLU A 129 -2.28 3.60 4.87
C GLU A 129 -3.48 4.36 4.31
N LEU A 130 -4.01 3.97 3.14
CA LEU A 130 -5.13 4.69 2.54
C LEU A 130 -6.39 4.63 3.41
N GLY A 131 -6.58 3.54 4.17
CA GLY A 131 -7.68 3.39 5.12
C GLY A 131 -7.63 4.41 6.27
N GLU A 132 -6.43 4.81 6.74
CA GLU A 132 -6.30 5.87 7.75
C GLU A 132 -6.78 7.22 7.21
N VAL A 133 -6.51 7.49 5.93
CA VAL A 133 -7.00 8.71 5.26
C VAL A 133 -8.53 8.64 5.09
N GLU A 134 -9.07 7.49 4.72
CA GLU A 134 -10.53 7.27 4.63
C GLU A 134 -11.22 7.48 5.99
N GLU A 135 -10.69 6.87 7.05
CA GLU A 135 -11.20 7.02 8.42
C GLU A 135 -11.17 8.48 8.87
N ALA A 136 -10.05 9.18 8.66
CA ALA A 136 -9.92 10.60 8.97
C ALA A 136 -10.93 11.47 8.18
N MET A 137 -11.21 11.14 6.92
CA MET A 137 -12.23 11.84 6.12
C MET A 137 -13.65 11.57 6.64
N THR A 138 -13.97 10.35 7.04
CA THR A 138 -15.29 9.99 7.58
C THR A 138 -15.53 10.40 9.03
N ALA A 139 -14.50 10.89 9.72
CA ALA A 139 -14.66 11.51 11.04
C ALA A 139 -15.44 12.84 10.96
N ASP A 140 -15.53 13.45 9.78
CA ASP A 140 -16.41 14.59 9.50
C ASP A 140 -17.87 14.11 9.31
N THR A 141 -18.80 14.66 10.08
CA THR A 141 -20.21 14.26 10.06
C THR A 141 -20.93 14.61 8.76
N GLU A 142 -20.37 15.49 7.94
CA GLU A 142 -20.90 15.80 6.60
C GLU A 142 -20.50 14.76 5.55
N VAL A 143 -19.51 13.89 5.86
CA VAL A 143 -18.98 12.87 4.94
C VAL A 143 -19.55 11.50 5.28
N ALA A 144 -20.55 11.07 4.51
CA ALA A 144 -21.18 9.76 4.72
C ALA A 144 -20.27 8.56 4.39
N MET A 145 -19.41 8.70 3.38
CA MET A 145 -18.45 7.67 2.94
C MET A 145 -17.26 8.33 2.24
N ALA A 146 -16.07 7.76 2.41
CA ALA A 146 -14.86 8.16 1.70
C ALA A 146 -14.20 6.93 1.04
N ALA A 147 -13.50 7.18 -0.07
CA ALA A 147 -12.64 6.20 -0.72
C ALA A 147 -11.41 6.94 -1.26
N VAL A 148 -10.21 6.43 -1.00
CA VAL A 148 -8.95 7.08 -1.36
C VAL A 148 -8.19 6.20 -2.36
N THR A 149 -7.69 6.83 -3.42
CA THR A 149 -6.89 6.17 -4.45
C THR A 149 -5.69 7.02 -4.82
N VAL A 150 -4.60 6.37 -5.24
CA VAL A 150 -3.40 7.04 -5.75
C VAL A 150 -3.49 7.10 -7.27
N ARG A 151 -3.18 8.27 -7.83
CA ARG A 151 -3.09 8.48 -9.27
C ARG A 151 -1.66 8.88 -9.63
N ASP A 152 -1.10 8.20 -10.62
CA ASP A 152 0.14 8.64 -11.26
C ASP A 152 -0.16 9.76 -12.25
N ASP A 153 0.55 10.88 -12.14
CA ASP A 153 0.39 12.01 -13.07
C ASP A 153 1.12 11.80 -14.42
N LEU A 154 1.70 10.62 -14.63
CA LEU A 154 2.38 10.26 -15.88
C LEU A 154 1.37 9.74 -16.92
N GLY A 155 0.50 10.62 -17.44
CA GLY A 155 -0.29 10.31 -18.64
C GLY A 155 -1.61 11.04 -18.85
N SER A 156 -1.60 12.35 -19.08
CA SER A 156 -2.38 13.03 -20.14
C SER A 156 -2.00 14.52 -20.16
N GLY A 157 -1.95 15.12 -21.36
CA GLY A 157 -1.45 16.48 -21.64
C GLY A 157 -2.13 17.63 -20.87
N PRO A 158 -1.77 18.90 -21.17
CA PRO A 158 -1.96 20.00 -20.23
C PRO A 158 -3.44 20.31 -20.06
N ALA A 159 -3.99 19.93 -18.91
CA ALA A 159 -5.23 20.48 -18.40
C ALA A 159 -5.06 20.71 -16.91
N SER A 160 -5.13 21.99 -16.53
CA SER A 160 -5.11 22.50 -15.17
C SER A 160 -5.75 21.53 -14.17
N SER A 161 -4.98 21.10 -13.18
CA SER A 161 -5.46 20.30 -12.06
C SER A 161 -6.52 21.09 -11.30
N ARG A 162 -7.80 20.80 -11.55
CA ARG A 162 -8.89 21.19 -10.65
C ARG A 162 -9.12 20.04 -9.68
N THR A 163 -8.84 20.28 -8.41
CA THR A 163 -9.37 19.46 -7.31
C THR A 163 -10.90 19.54 -7.40
N ARG A 164 -11.55 18.43 -7.74
CA ARG A 164 -13.01 18.31 -7.61
C ARG A 164 -13.31 17.43 -6.41
N CYS A 165 -13.49 18.07 -5.25
CA CYS A 165 -14.34 17.49 -4.22
C CYS A 165 -15.76 17.49 -4.77
N ARG A 166 -16.34 16.30 -4.98
CA ARG A 166 -17.74 16.17 -5.31
C ARG A 166 -18.49 15.95 -3.99
N PRO A 167 -19.20 16.94 -3.45
CA PRO A 167 -19.95 16.73 -2.21
C PRO A 167 -21.02 15.63 -2.42
N PRO A 168 -21.36 14.87 -1.37
CA PRO A 168 -22.46 13.92 -1.44
C PRO A 168 -23.74 14.65 -1.86
N ARG A 169 -24.49 14.05 -2.80
CA ARG A 169 -25.80 14.57 -3.20
C ARG A 169 -26.71 14.52 -1.97
N THR A 170 -27.00 15.66 -1.37
CA THR A 170 -28.07 15.76 -0.40
C THR A 170 -29.37 15.37 -1.09
N ARG A 171 -30.12 14.45 -0.49
CA ARG A 171 -31.46 14.08 -0.92
C ARG A 171 -32.40 15.21 -0.51
N THR A 172 -32.38 16.33 -1.20
CA THR A 172 -33.40 17.39 -1.07
C THR A 172 -34.53 17.12 -2.05
N GLY A 173 -35.75 17.30 -1.56
CA GLY A 173 -36.99 17.00 -2.26
C GLY A 173 -37.15 17.74 -3.59
N ARG A 174 -38.13 17.27 -4.37
CA ARG A 174 -38.52 17.79 -5.69
C ARG A 174 -38.37 19.32 -5.80
N PRO A 175 -37.72 19.85 -6.85
CA PRO A 175 -37.76 21.27 -7.12
C PRO A 175 -39.19 21.66 -7.53
N GLY A 176 -39.76 22.67 -6.86
CA GLY A 176 -40.96 23.36 -7.33
C GLY A 176 -40.70 24.07 -8.67
N PRO A 177 -41.74 24.41 -9.44
CA PRO A 177 -41.58 25.00 -10.76
C PRO A 177 -40.89 26.37 -10.67
N PRO A 178 -40.06 26.75 -11.67
CA PRO A 178 -39.33 28.00 -11.65
C PRO A 178 -40.28 29.21 -11.77
N PRO A 179 -40.04 30.31 -11.04
CA PRO A 179 -40.76 31.56 -11.28
C PRO A 179 -40.35 32.17 -12.63
N SER A 180 -41.33 32.80 -13.28
CA SER A 180 -41.23 33.45 -14.58
C SER A 180 -40.15 34.53 -14.64
N ALA A 181 -39.37 34.51 -15.72
CA ALA A 181 -38.33 35.49 -16.01
C ALA A 181 -38.92 36.87 -16.30
N THR A 182 -38.68 37.83 -15.41
CA THR A 182 -38.79 39.27 -15.70
C THR A 182 -37.66 40.04 -15.04
N GLY A 183 -36.77 40.59 -15.88
CA GLY A 183 -36.05 41.85 -15.67
C GLY A 183 -35.02 41.93 -14.55
N TRP A 184 -33.73 41.81 -14.89
CA TRP A 184 -32.65 42.43 -14.12
C TRP A 184 -32.08 43.61 -14.93
N PRO A 185 -32.07 44.85 -14.40
CA PRO A 185 -31.32 45.94 -15.01
C PRO A 185 -29.83 45.83 -14.66
N ALA A 186 -29.01 46.31 -15.59
CA ALA A 186 -27.56 46.30 -15.52
C ALA A 186 -26.99 47.31 -14.52
N GLY A 187 -25.88 46.91 -13.86
CA GLY A 187 -24.80 47.81 -13.48
C GLY A 187 -24.66 48.12 -11.99
N SER A 188 -23.53 47.69 -11.41
CA SER A 188 -22.62 48.58 -10.67
C SER A 188 -21.37 47.81 -10.25
N ARG A 189 -20.20 48.35 -10.62
CA ARG A 189 -18.88 47.98 -10.10
C ARG A 189 -18.80 48.35 -8.62
N CYS A 190 -18.12 47.54 -7.83
CA CYS A 190 -17.52 48.00 -6.58
C CYS A 190 -15.99 47.85 -6.66
N THR A 191 -15.37 48.89 -6.13
CA THR A 191 -13.95 49.21 -5.94
C THR A 191 -13.15 48.15 -5.20
#